data_AF-A0A7S0JP52-F1
#
_entry.id   AF-A0A7S0JP52-F1
#
_cell.length_a   1.000
_cell.length_b   1.000
_cell.length_c   1.000
_cell.angle_alpha   90.00
_cell.angle_beta   90.00
_cell.angle_gamma   90.00
#
_symmetry.space_group_name_H-M   'P 1'
#
loop_
_entity.id
_entity.type
_entity.pdbx_description
1 polymer ?
#
loop_
_entity_poly.entity_id
_entity_poly.type
_entity_poly.pdbx_seq_one_letter_code
_entity_poly.pdbx_strand_id
1 'polypeptide(L)'
;SNPGRVGLLCARPYSLDSFAKGIAAVEAAPAPDKLSAMTALLADCLAADGPQEACRAAMLARGRVAPAHESRPTGMGAAALAGAIAQAFGSDVQTVQAEASSAGGLAAAAAALWRAPAAPSGGSAESPAVSTAELALLAERLGAVSGT
;
A
#
# COMPACT_ATOMS: atom_id res chain seq x y z
N SER A 1 30.90 10.84 5.41
CA SER A 1 29.47 11.17 5.30
C SER A 1 28.98 10.81 3.92
N ASN A 2 28.05 9.87 3.80
CA ASN A 2 27.47 9.47 2.52
C ASN A 2 25.95 9.24 2.69
N PRO A 3 25.09 10.17 2.26
CA PRO A 3 23.63 10.06 2.37
C PRO A 3 23.11 9.42 1.08
N GLY A 4 23.04 8.09 1.00
CA GLY A 4 22.80 7.49 -0.32
C GLY A 4 22.41 6.02 -0.37
N ARG A 5 21.91 5.43 0.71
CA ARG A 5 21.32 4.08 0.68
C ARG A 5 20.13 4.00 1.63
N VAL A 6 19.00 4.58 1.22
CA VAL A 6 17.69 4.04 1.62
C VAL A 6 17.54 2.75 0.84
N GLY A 7 18.27 1.73 1.28
CA GLY A 7 18.16 0.38 0.75
C GLY A 7 16.76 -0.12 1.07
N LEU A 8 15.97 -0.31 0.02
CA LEU A 8 14.76 -1.10 0.00
C LEU A 8 15.11 -2.47 0.62
N LEU A 9 14.85 -2.63 1.92
CA LEU A 9 15.12 -3.88 2.65
C LEU A 9 14.02 -4.87 2.28
N CYS A 10 14.21 -5.53 1.15
CA CYS A 10 13.58 -6.79 0.81
C CYS A 10 14.15 -7.89 1.73
N ALA A 11 13.77 -7.89 3.00
CA ALA A 11 13.89 -9.05 3.89
C ALA A 11 12.45 -9.37 4.31
N ARG A 12 11.93 -10.51 3.83
CA ARG A 12 10.49 -10.86 3.76
C ARG A 12 9.70 -10.35 4.98
N PRO A 13 8.98 -9.23 4.85
CA PRO A 13 8.26 -8.63 5.96
C PRO A 13 6.93 -9.36 6.16
N TYR A 14 6.40 -9.36 7.38
CA TYR A 14 4.98 -9.42 7.69
C TYR A 14 4.30 -8.49 6.69
N SER A 15 3.62 -9.10 5.73
CA SER A 15 3.10 -8.37 4.60
C SER A 15 2.12 -7.31 5.10
N LEU A 16 2.04 -6.15 4.45
CA LEU A 16 1.02 -5.14 4.75
C LEU A 16 -0.40 -5.76 4.79
N ASP A 17 -0.62 -6.85 4.06
CA ASP A 17 -1.82 -7.68 4.12
C ASP A 17 -2.02 -8.39 5.48
N SER A 18 -0.96 -9.00 6.04
CA SER A 18 -0.98 -9.58 7.39
C SER A 18 -1.29 -8.51 8.47
N PHE A 19 -0.68 -7.33 8.36
CA PHE A 19 -0.98 -6.21 9.25
C PHE A 19 -2.42 -5.72 9.11
N ALA A 20 -2.92 -5.56 7.87
CA ALA A 20 -4.30 -5.16 7.62
C ALA A 20 -5.31 -6.17 8.19
N LYS A 21 -5.04 -7.48 8.05
CA LYS A 21 -5.85 -8.55 8.66
C LYS A 21 -5.82 -8.49 10.19
N GLY A 22 -4.64 -8.25 10.77
CA GLY A 22 -4.48 -8.07 12.21
C GLY A 22 -5.28 -6.87 12.75
N ILE A 23 -5.22 -5.72 12.08
CA ILE A 23 -6.01 -4.55 12.44
C ILE A 23 -7.51 -4.83 12.33
N ALA A 24 -7.96 -5.51 11.27
CA ALA A 24 -9.37 -5.90 11.14
C ALA A 24 -9.81 -6.82 12.30
N ALA A 25 -8.96 -7.74 12.75
CA ALA A 25 -9.24 -8.59 13.91
C ALA A 25 -9.32 -7.78 15.22
N VAL A 26 -8.46 -6.77 15.40
CA VAL A 26 -8.52 -5.85 16.54
C VAL A 26 -9.80 -5.00 16.53
N GLU A 27 -10.23 -4.54 15.35
CA GLU A 27 -11.47 -3.78 15.20
C GLU A 27 -12.71 -4.62 15.52
N ALA A 28 -12.71 -5.88 15.09
CA ALA A 28 -13.77 -6.87 15.34
C ALA A 28 -13.81 -7.40 16.78
N ALA A 29 -12.70 -7.28 17.53
CA ALA A 29 -12.63 -7.73 18.92
C ALA A 29 -13.58 -6.91 19.82
N PRO A 30 -14.22 -7.56 20.82
CA PRO A 30 -15.04 -6.85 21.79
C PRO A 30 -14.17 -5.87 22.61
N ALA A 31 -14.77 -4.77 23.08
CA ALA A 31 -14.08 -3.71 23.80
C ALA A 31 -13.05 -4.15 24.88
N PRO A 32 -13.35 -5.13 25.77
CA PRO A 32 -12.37 -5.59 26.77
C PRO A 32 -11.12 -6.24 26.15
N ASP A 33 -11.23 -6.83 24.96
CA ASP A 33 -10.18 -7.62 24.32
C ASP A 33 -9.42 -6.83 23.24
N LYS A 34 -9.80 -5.58 22.96
CA LYS A 34 -9.12 -4.77 21.94
C LYS A 34 -7.65 -4.53 22.26
N LEU A 35 -7.34 -4.31 23.54
CA LEU A 35 -5.96 -4.10 23.98
C LEU A 35 -5.14 -5.38 23.86
N SER A 36 -5.68 -6.53 24.27
CA SER A 36 -4.98 -7.81 24.16
C SER A 36 -4.76 -8.22 22.70
N ALA A 37 -5.77 -8.03 21.84
CA ALA A 37 -5.65 -8.24 20.39
C ALA A 37 -4.58 -7.32 19.76
N MET A 38 -4.53 -6.04 20.16
CA MET A 38 -3.51 -5.11 19.68
C MET A 38 -2.11 -5.50 20.15
N THR A 39 -1.96 -5.93 21.40
CA THR A 39 -0.69 -6.41 21.93
C THR A 39 -0.21 -7.66 21.20
N ALA A 40 -1.11 -8.59 20.90
CA ALA A 40 -0.79 -9.79 20.13
C ALA A 40 -0.30 -9.43 18.72
N LEU A 41 -1.00 -8.54 18.01
CA LEU A 41 -0.59 -8.07 16.69
C LEU A 41 0.83 -7.48 16.69
N LEU A 42 1.15 -6.62 17.66
CA LEU A 42 2.45 -5.99 17.76
C LEU A 42 3.56 -6.98 18.16
N ALA A 43 3.24 -7.96 19.01
CA ALA A 43 4.15 -9.04 19.36
C ALA A 43 4.47 -9.93 18.14
N ASP A 44 3.47 -10.24 17.33
CA ASP A 44 3.64 -11.00 16.08
C ASP A 44 4.50 -10.22 15.07
N CYS A 45 4.26 -8.91 14.91
CA CYS A 45 5.09 -8.05 14.07
C CYS A 45 6.55 -8.02 14.56
N LEU A 46 6.76 -7.92 15.89
CA LEU A 46 8.09 -7.93 16.49
C LEU A 46 8.81 -9.26 16.27
N ALA A 47 8.09 -10.37 16.41
CA ALA A 47 8.65 -11.72 16.24
C ALA A 47 8.98 -12.02 14.77
N ALA A 48 8.13 -11.57 13.84
CA ALA A 48 8.31 -11.84 12.41
C ALA A 48 9.38 -10.94 11.76
N ASP A 49 9.38 -9.64 12.07
CA ASP A 49 10.14 -8.64 11.30
C ASP A 49 11.11 -7.82 12.14
N GLY A 50 11.11 -8.06 13.45
CA GLY A 50 11.96 -7.35 14.38
C GLY A 50 11.42 -5.97 14.80
N PRO A 51 12.23 -5.24 15.57
CA PRO A 51 11.77 -4.08 16.33
C PRO A 51 11.38 -2.89 15.46
N GLN A 52 12.04 -2.70 14.32
CA GLN A 52 11.78 -1.56 13.46
C GLN A 52 10.39 -1.63 12.81
N GLU A 53 9.97 -2.82 12.37
CA GLU A 53 8.66 -3.01 11.76
C GLU A 53 7.55 -3.02 12.82
N ALA A 54 7.79 -3.59 14.00
CA ALA A 54 6.89 -3.45 15.14
C ALA A 54 6.65 -1.97 15.53
N CYS A 55 7.69 -1.13 15.48
CA CYS A 55 7.53 0.31 15.67
C CYS A 55 6.69 0.95 14.56
N ARG A 56 6.87 0.57 13.29
CA ARG A 56 6.03 1.06 12.18
C ARG A 56 4.58 0.63 12.34
N ALA A 57 4.33 -0.65 12.64
CA ALA A 57 3.00 -1.19 12.92
C ALA A 57 2.33 -0.45 14.10
N ALA A 58 3.06 -0.17 15.18
CA ALA A 58 2.56 0.59 16.31
C ALA A 58 2.22 2.05 15.96
N MET A 59 2.99 2.70 15.08
CA MET A 59 2.67 4.03 14.57
C MET A 59 1.41 4.00 13.69
N LEU A 60 1.34 3.06 12.74
CA LEU A 60 0.21 2.90 11.83
C LEU A 60 -1.09 2.57 12.57
N ALA A 61 -1.03 1.70 13.59
CA ALA A 61 -2.16 1.38 14.46
C ALA A 61 -2.70 2.60 15.21
N ARG A 62 -1.87 3.65 15.39
CA ARG A 62 -2.26 4.94 15.97
C ARG A 62 -2.65 6.00 14.92
N GLY A 63 -2.75 5.61 13.64
CA GLY A 63 -3.02 6.53 12.53
C GLY A 63 -1.87 7.49 12.24
N ARG A 64 -0.63 7.11 12.57
CA ARG A 64 0.57 7.94 12.38
C ARG A 64 1.55 7.28 11.43
N VAL A 65 2.20 8.10 10.63
CA VAL A 65 3.28 7.68 9.71
C VAL A 65 4.68 8.07 10.22
N ALA A 66 4.74 8.88 11.28
CA ALA A 66 5.98 9.34 11.90
C ALA A 66 5.76 9.64 13.41
N PRO A 67 6.83 9.69 14.21
CA PRO A 67 6.77 10.16 15.60
C PRO A 67 6.19 11.57 15.72
N ALA A 68 5.56 11.89 16.86
CA ALA A 68 4.86 13.17 17.04
C ALA A 68 5.75 14.42 16.86
N HIS A 69 7.03 14.31 17.21
CA HIS A 69 8.00 15.41 17.09
C HIS A 69 8.52 15.59 15.66
N GLU A 70 8.35 14.59 14.79
CA GLU A 70 8.74 14.59 13.38
C GLU A 70 7.52 14.65 12.44
N SER A 71 6.31 14.50 12.98
CA SER A 71 5.10 14.40 12.18
C SER A 71 4.80 15.71 11.49
N ARG A 72 4.93 15.71 10.17
CA ARG A 72 4.35 16.74 9.30
C ARG A 72 3.02 16.23 8.76
N PRO A 73 2.00 17.10 8.63
CA PRO A 73 0.78 16.72 7.93
C PRO A 73 1.16 16.25 6.54
N THR A 74 0.60 15.11 6.12
CA THR A 74 0.85 14.51 4.81
C THR A 74 0.42 15.40 3.65
N GLY A 75 -0.36 16.46 3.93
CA GLY A 75 -0.90 17.39 2.93
C GLY A 75 -1.98 16.77 2.05
N MET A 76 -2.36 15.51 2.29
CA MET A 76 -3.32 14.79 1.45
C MET A 76 -4.71 14.82 2.09
N GLY A 77 -5.56 15.72 1.59
CA GLY A 77 -6.97 15.78 1.98
C GLY A 77 -7.81 14.69 1.31
N ALA A 78 -9.06 14.54 1.77
CA ALA A 78 -9.99 13.54 1.25
C ALA A 78 -10.21 13.64 -0.27
N ALA A 79 -10.24 14.85 -0.83
CA ALA A 79 -10.39 15.07 -2.28
C ALA A 79 -9.17 14.58 -3.08
N ALA A 80 -7.95 14.84 -2.60
CA ALA A 80 -6.72 14.36 -3.21
C ALA A 80 -6.62 12.83 -3.12
N LEU A 81 -7.06 12.24 -2.00
CA LEU A 81 -7.11 10.79 -1.81
C LEU A 81 -8.13 10.14 -2.76
N ALA A 82 -9.32 10.72 -2.93
CA ALA A 82 -10.32 10.24 -3.89
C ALA A 82 -9.78 10.28 -5.33
N GLY A 83 -9.05 11.34 -5.70
CA GLY A 83 -8.35 11.45 -6.98
C GLY A 83 -7.31 10.35 -7.19
N ALA A 84 -6.50 10.06 -6.16
CA ALA A 84 -5.51 9.00 -6.21
C ALA A 84 -6.14 7.61 -6.34
N ILE A 85 -7.24 7.34 -5.63
CA ILE A 85 -8.00 6.09 -5.75
C ILE A 85 -8.56 5.95 -7.17
N ALA A 86 -9.19 7.01 -7.70
CA ALA A 86 -9.73 7.03 -9.05
C ALA A 86 -8.65 6.70 -10.09
N GLN A 87 -7.47 7.32 -9.98
CA GLN A 87 -6.33 7.06 -10.87
C GLN A 87 -5.80 5.62 -10.74
N ALA A 88 -5.69 5.09 -9.51
CA ALA A 88 -5.16 3.75 -9.27
C ALA A 88 -6.04 2.65 -9.86
N PHE A 89 -7.36 2.88 -9.93
CA PHE A 89 -8.35 1.90 -10.41
C PHE A 89 -8.94 2.24 -11.78
N GLY A 90 -8.41 3.26 -12.48
CA GLY A 90 -8.94 3.69 -13.78
C GLY A 90 -10.41 4.12 -13.76
N SER A 91 -10.86 4.65 -12.63
CA SER A 91 -12.24 5.14 -12.41
C SER A 91 -12.28 6.67 -12.38
N ASP A 92 -13.48 7.23 -12.38
CA ASP A 92 -13.68 8.67 -12.19
C ASP A 92 -13.85 9.04 -10.71
N VAL A 93 -13.50 10.28 -10.37
CA VAL A 93 -13.53 10.77 -8.99
C VAL A 93 -14.96 10.83 -8.43
N GLN A 94 -15.98 11.06 -9.26
CA GLN A 94 -17.37 11.15 -8.82
C GLN A 94 -17.90 9.77 -8.40
N THR A 95 -17.57 8.72 -9.14
CA THR A 95 -17.87 7.33 -8.80
C THR A 95 -17.20 6.92 -7.49
N VAL A 96 -15.91 7.26 -7.30
CA VAL A 96 -15.22 6.99 -6.03
C VAL A 96 -15.89 7.72 -4.85
N GLN A 97 -16.29 8.98 -5.04
CA GLN A 97 -16.97 9.75 -3.99
C GLN A 97 -18.39 9.22 -3.70
N ALA A 98 -19.14 8.84 -4.72
CA ALA A 98 -20.46 8.24 -4.57
C ALA A 98 -20.38 6.90 -3.83
N GLU A 99 -19.43 6.05 -4.19
CA GLU A 99 -19.17 4.79 -3.49
C GLU A 99 -18.75 5.06 -2.05
N ALA A 100 -17.91 6.07 -1.79
CA ALA A 100 -17.52 6.45 -0.44
C ALA A 100 -18.71 6.92 0.39
N SER A 101 -19.66 7.66 -0.19
CA SER A 101 -20.90 8.05 0.49
C SER A 101 -21.81 6.86 0.79
N SER A 102 -21.89 5.89 -0.10
CA SER A 102 -22.73 4.69 0.06
C SER A 102 -22.12 3.65 1.02
N ALA A 103 -20.81 3.42 0.91
CA ALA A 103 -20.07 2.38 1.64
C ALA A 103 -19.53 2.86 3.01
N GLY A 104 -19.76 4.12 3.38
CA GLY A 104 -19.36 4.66 4.68
C GLY A 104 -17.92 5.18 4.75
N GLY A 105 -17.28 5.46 3.61
CA GLY A 105 -16.01 6.18 3.53
C GLY A 105 -15.11 5.77 2.36
N LEU A 106 -14.04 6.53 2.14
CA LEU A 106 -13.07 6.30 1.06
C LEU A 106 -12.34 4.95 1.19
N ALA A 107 -12.11 4.47 2.41
CA ALA A 107 -11.48 3.17 2.65
C ALA A 107 -12.36 2.02 2.15
N ALA A 108 -13.67 2.09 2.40
CA ALA A 108 -14.63 1.09 1.94
C ALA A 108 -14.79 1.13 0.40
N ALA A 109 -14.81 2.32 -0.18
CA ALA A 109 -14.83 2.49 -1.64
C ALA A 109 -13.59 1.90 -2.31
N ALA A 110 -12.39 2.17 -1.79
CA ALA A 110 -11.15 1.59 -2.30
C ALA A 110 -11.15 0.04 -2.19
N ALA A 111 -11.66 -0.49 -1.07
CA ALA A 111 -11.78 -1.94 -0.89
C ALA A 111 -12.79 -2.58 -1.86
N ALA A 112 -13.90 -1.90 -2.17
CA ALA A 112 -14.88 -2.35 -3.15
C ALA A 112 -14.29 -2.38 -4.56
N LEU A 113 -13.57 -1.32 -4.96
CA LEU A 113 -12.91 -1.23 -6.26
C LEU A 113 -11.79 -2.27 -6.42
N TRP A 114 -11.07 -2.58 -5.34
CA TRP A 114 -10.06 -3.66 -5.36
C TRP A 114 -10.67 -5.05 -5.55
N ARG A 115 -11.87 -5.31 -5.00
CA ARG A 115 -12.56 -6.60 -5.11
C ARG A 115 -13.35 -6.74 -6.41
N ALA A 116 -13.64 -5.64 -7.10
CA ALA A 116 -14.24 -5.71 -8.43
C ALA A 116 -13.24 -6.38 -9.39
N PRO A 117 -13.64 -7.41 -10.14
CA PRO A 117 -12.80 -7.88 -11.25
C PRO A 117 -12.59 -6.68 -12.18
N ALA A 118 -11.34 -6.36 -12.49
CA ALA A 118 -11.02 -5.32 -13.46
C ALA A 118 -11.83 -5.62 -14.73
N ALA A 119 -12.86 -4.82 -15.00
CA ALA A 119 -13.60 -4.94 -16.25
C ALA A 119 -12.57 -4.74 -17.37
N PRO A 120 -12.55 -5.60 -18.41
CA PRO A 120 -11.70 -5.35 -19.55
C PRO A 120 -12.13 -4.00 -20.11
N SER A 121 -11.30 -2.98 -19.96
CA SER A 121 -11.52 -1.66 -20.51
C SER A 121 -11.50 -1.79 -22.02
N GLY A 122 -12.70 -1.99 -22.59
CA GLY A 122 -12.97 -1.89 -24.01
C GLY A 122 -12.80 -0.44 -24.44
N GLY A 123 -11.56 -0.05 -24.66
CA GLY A 123 -11.17 1.24 -25.19
C GLY A 123 -10.02 1.03 -26.16
N SER A 124 -10.32 1.00 -27.46
CA SER A 124 -9.33 1.04 -28.53
C SER A 124 -8.37 2.20 -28.32
N ALA A 125 -7.12 1.87 -28.02
CA ALA A 125 -5.96 2.66 -28.35
C ALA A 125 -4.86 1.65 -28.69
N GLU A 126 -4.50 1.57 -29.97
CA GLU A 126 -3.31 0.88 -30.44
C GLU A 126 -2.12 1.29 -29.57
N SER A 127 -1.65 0.36 -28.74
CA SER A 127 -0.36 0.47 -28.08
C SER A 127 0.65 -0.17 -29.03
N PRO A 128 1.78 0.50 -29.35
CA PRO A 128 2.76 -0.08 -30.24
C PRO A 128 3.29 -1.33 -29.55
N ALA A 129 3.06 -2.48 -30.17
CA ALA A 129 3.63 -3.74 -29.71
C ALA A 129 5.15 -3.58 -29.72
N VAL A 130 5.74 -3.32 -28.54
CA VAL A 130 7.18 -3.44 -28.35
C VAL A 130 7.48 -4.90 -28.66
N SER A 131 8.01 -5.12 -29.86
CA SER A 131 8.35 -6.42 -30.35
C SER A 131 9.29 -7.06 -29.34
N THR A 132 9.04 -8.31 -28.98
CA THR A 132 9.89 -9.11 -28.11
C THR A 132 11.36 -9.12 -28.56
N ALA A 133 11.64 -8.79 -29.83
CA ALA A 133 12.98 -8.55 -30.35
C ALA A 133 13.69 -7.31 -29.75
N GLU A 134 12.98 -6.22 -29.47
CA GLU A 134 13.56 -5.01 -28.85
C GLU A 134 13.87 -5.22 -27.37
N LEU A 135 13.05 -6.01 -26.66
CA LEU A 135 13.31 -6.43 -25.28
C LEU A 135 14.53 -7.35 -25.18
N ALA A 136 14.75 -8.23 -26.18
CA ALA A 136 15.94 -9.08 -26.24
C ALA A 136 17.22 -8.28 -26.49
N LEU A 137 17.17 -7.28 -27.39
CA LEU A 137 18.29 -6.36 -27.66
C LEU A 137 18.65 -5.49 -26.45
N LEU A 138 17.66 -5.09 -25.64
CA LEU A 138 17.89 -4.31 -24.42
C LEU A 138 18.53 -5.16 -23.33
N ALA A 139 18.13 -6.43 -23.19
CA ALA A 139 18.70 -7.38 -22.25
C ALA A 139 20.17 -7.73 -22.59
N GLU A 140 20.50 -7.89 -23.87
CA GLU A 140 21.86 -8.16 -24.33
C GLU A 140 22.79 -6.96 -24.06
N ARG A 141 22.30 -5.72 -24.27
CA ARG A 141 23.06 -4.49 -23.95
C ARG A 141 23.26 -4.25 -22.46
N LEU A 142 22.34 -4.68 -21.61
CA LEU A 142 22.47 -4.58 -20.15
C LEU A 142 23.36 -5.68 -19.57
N GLY A 143 23.41 -6.86 -20.21
CA GLY A 143 24.31 -7.95 -19.83
C GLY A 143 25.79 -7.68 -20.08
N ALA A 144 26.12 -6.81 -21.05
CA ALA A 144 27.50 -6.46 -21.38
C ALA A 144 28.16 -5.46 -20.40
N VAL A 145 27.42 -4.89 -19.44
CA VAL A 145 27.94 -3.86 -18.51
C VAL A 145 28.40 -4.43 -17.16
N SER A 146 28.26 -5.75 -16.93
CA SER A 146 28.77 -6.42 -15.71
C SER A 146 30.12 -7.15 -15.91
N GLY A 147 30.97 -6.67 -16.81
CA GLY A 147 32.26 -7.31 -17.04
C GLY A 147 33.33 -6.40 -17.63
N THR A 148 33.72 -5.36 -16.92
CA THR A 148 35.10 -4.83 -16.82
C THR A 148 35.22 -3.94 -15.60
#